data_AF-A0A2E8CXU2-F1
#
_entry.id   AF-A0A2E8CXU2-F1
#
_cell.length_a   1.000
_cell.length_b   1.000
_cell.length_c   1.000
_cell.angle_alpha   90.00
_cell.angle_beta   90.00
_cell.angle_gamma   90.00
#
_symmetry.space_group_name_H-M   'P 1'
#
loop_
_entity.id
_entity.type
_entity.pdbx_description
1 polymer ?
#
loop_
_entity_poly.entity_id
_entity_poly.type
_entity_poly.pdbx_seq_one_letter_code
_entity_poly.pdbx_strand_id
1 'polypeptide(L)'
;MMIDIYPIGSDGGHSRLYFETLTLVRKWGLKQDVPYWLFIQSYDHGGRKRRPSESDLRFQLFAPLAYGFTGIAYFSYDPALGAGLIDGRRSLTPLYHHATRANAEVANVGRALRFLESTAIAFVLGTHKADDGKVVSNEMPPMPPPGPWTWQEVKGVHKTALRDVQIATQGEERDVLVGFFRDDHGDEYIMVTNLWHEKDMSAASCTQKVTLTFPAEVKRVTRLSRKTGSAEELVVRDGDLQISLPGGTGDLLKIGAGEFRLE
;
A
#
# COMPACT_ATOMS: atom_id res chain seq x y z
N MET A 1 -16.47 8.50 6.20
CA MET A 1 -16.97 8.18 4.83
C MET A 1 -16.50 6.79 4.47
N MET A 2 -17.38 5.92 3.96
CA MET A 2 -17.04 4.58 3.48
C MET A 2 -17.36 4.51 1.99
N ILE A 3 -16.47 3.92 1.19
CA ILE A 3 -16.65 3.79 -0.26
C ILE A 3 -16.36 2.38 -0.76
N ASP A 4 -16.87 2.11 -1.96
CA ASP A 4 -16.77 0.84 -2.66
C ASP A 4 -16.06 1.07 -3.99
N ILE A 5 -14.85 0.53 -4.15
CA ILE A 5 -14.13 0.47 -5.42
C ILE A 5 -13.42 -0.88 -5.46
N TYR A 6 -13.88 -1.78 -6.33
CA TYR A 6 -13.44 -3.17 -6.37
C TYR A 6 -12.44 -3.39 -7.53
N PRO A 7 -11.12 -3.35 -7.26
CA PRO A 7 -10.12 -3.23 -8.32
C PRO A 7 -9.89 -4.51 -9.11
N ILE A 8 -10.22 -5.69 -8.56
CA ILE A 8 -9.76 -6.97 -9.11
C ILE A 8 -10.74 -7.47 -10.18
N GLY A 9 -10.31 -7.48 -11.44
CA GLY A 9 -11.09 -7.90 -12.61
C GLY A 9 -11.20 -9.42 -12.80
N SER A 10 -11.49 -9.88 -14.01
CA SER A 10 -11.42 -11.30 -14.41
C SER A 10 -9.98 -11.80 -14.62
N ASP A 11 -9.11 -10.88 -15.04
CA ASP A 11 -7.73 -11.12 -15.46
C ASP A 11 -6.74 -10.61 -14.40
N GLY A 12 -5.45 -10.56 -14.77
CA GLY A 12 -4.40 -9.98 -13.94
C GLY A 12 -4.56 -8.47 -13.71
N GLY A 13 -3.76 -7.93 -12.79
CA GLY A 13 -3.74 -6.49 -12.48
C GLY A 13 -4.98 -5.96 -11.76
N HIS A 14 -5.22 -4.65 -11.89
CA HIS A 14 -6.28 -3.91 -11.20
C HIS A 14 -6.94 -2.82 -12.06
N SER A 15 -8.10 -2.32 -11.60
CA SER A 15 -8.83 -1.23 -12.26
C SER A 15 -8.02 0.07 -12.33
N ARG A 16 -7.95 0.66 -13.52
CA ARG A 16 -7.31 1.97 -13.77
C ARG A 16 -7.91 3.13 -12.96
N LEU A 17 -9.14 3.00 -12.44
CA LEU A 17 -9.79 4.05 -11.63
C LEU A 17 -9.49 3.94 -10.13
N TYR A 18 -8.78 2.89 -9.70
CA TYR A 18 -8.59 2.61 -8.28
C TYR A 18 -7.85 3.74 -7.57
N PHE A 19 -6.66 4.10 -8.07
CA PHE A 19 -5.83 5.14 -7.46
C PHE A 19 -6.42 6.55 -7.61
N GLU A 20 -7.05 6.86 -8.73
CA GLU A 20 -7.80 8.11 -8.89
C GLU A 20 -8.87 8.25 -7.81
N THR A 21 -9.64 7.18 -7.57
CA THR A 21 -10.69 7.15 -6.54
C THR A 21 -10.11 7.34 -5.14
N LEU A 22 -9.06 6.59 -4.78
CA LEU A 22 -8.39 6.74 -3.47
C LEU A 22 -7.86 8.17 -3.27
N THR A 23 -7.32 8.79 -4.32
CA THR A 23 -6.80 10.16 -4.29
C THR A 23 -7.91 11.18 -4.04
N LEU A 24 -9.03 11.07 -4.76
CA LEU A 24 -10.18 11.96 -4.60
C LEU A 24 -10.78 11.82 -3.19
N VAL A 25 -10.92 10.60 -2.70
CA VAL A 25 -11.44 10.31 -1.35
C VAL A 25 -10.53 10.85 -0.28
N ARG A 26 -9.20 10.63 -0.38
CA ARG A 26 -8.21 11.24 0.52
C ARG A 26 -8.34 12.77 0.54
N LYS A 27 -8.38 13.41 -0.64
CA LYS A 27 -8.49 14.87 -0.77
C LYS A 27 -9.72 15.41 -0.05
N TRP A 28 -10.88 14.79 -0.26
CA TRP A 28 -12.12 15.25 0.38
C TRP A 28 -12.19 14.87 1.86
N GLY A 29 -11.70 13.70 2.25
CA GLY A 29 -11.59 13.28 3.64
C GLY A 29 -10.78 14.25 4.48
N LEU A 30 -9.57 14.59 4.02
CA LEU A 30 -8.71 15.60 4.67
C LEU A 30 -9.37 16.99 4.69
N LYS A 31 -9.96 17.43 3.58
CA LYS A 31 -10.61 18.75 3.49
C LYS A 31 -11.82 18.89 4.43
N GLN A 32 -12.53 17.80 4.71
CA GLN A 32 -13.73 17.79 5.55
C GLN A 32 -13.43 17.32 6.99
N ASP A 33 -12.18 16.98 7.29
CA ASP A 33 -11.77 16.41 8.59
C ASP A 33 -12.61 15.19 8.99
N VAL A 34 -12.78 14.24 8.07
CA VAL A 34 -13.52 12.99 8.32
C VAL A 34 -12.66 11.78 7.98
N PRO A 35 -12.72 10.71 8.80
CA PRO A 35 -12.06 9.45 8.46
C PRO A 35 -12.68 8.86 7.19
N TYR A 36 -11.86 8.24 6.36
CA TYR A 36 -12.27 7.62 5.10
C TYR A 36 -11.86 6.15 5.05
N TRP A 37 -12.82 5.30 4.69
CA TRP A 37 -12.78 3.85 4.81
C TRP A 37 -13.10 3.19 3.47
N LEU A 38 -12.69 1.93 3.31
CA LEU A 38 -12.83 1.19 2.06
C LEU A 38 -13.45 -0.21 2.27
N PHE A 39 -14.37 -0.59 1.38
CA PHE A 39 -14.74 -2.00 1.21
C PHE A 39 -13.72 -2.75 0.34
N ILE A 40 -13.23 -3.87 0.86
CA ILE A 40 -12.27 -4.77 0.23
C ILE A 40 -13.02 -5.85 -0.54
N GLN A 41 -12.70 -6.01 -1.84
CA GLN A 41 -13.25 -7.09 -2.65
C GLN A 41 -12.81 -8.42 -2.04
N SER A 42 -13.77 -9.26 -1.69
CA SER A 42 -13.53 -10.58 -1.09
C SER A 42 -14.45 -11.67 -1.61
N TYR A 43 -14.96 -11.48 -2.83
CA TYR A 43 -15.83 -12.41 -3.53
C TYR A 43 -15.31 -12.69 -4.93
N ASP A 44 -15.73 -13.82 -5.49
CA ASP A 44 -15.78 -14.04 -6.94
C ASP A 44 -17.21 -13.83 -7.46
N HIS A 45 -17.36 -13.34 -8.69
CA HIS A 45 -18.67 -13.06 -9.31
C HIS A 45 -18.77 -13.70 -10.68
N GLY A 46 -18.82 -15.03 -10.72
CA GLY A 46 -19.22 -15.80 -11.91
C GLY A 46 -18.49 -15.42 -13.20
N GLY A 47 -17.17 -15.15 -13.12
CA GLY A 47 -16.33 -14.78 -14.27
C GLY A 47 -16.22 -13.28 -14.57
N ARG A 48 -17.06 -12.40 -13.99
CA ARG A 48 -16.90 -10.93 -14.11
C ARG A 48 -15.82 -10.37 -13.18
N LYS A 49 -15.67 -11.00 -12.02
CA LYS A 49 -14.69 -10.68 -10.98
C LYS A 49 -14.10 -11.99 -10.51
N ARG A 50 -12.78 -12.13 -10.57
CA ARG A 50 -12.10 -13.28 -9.98
C ARG A 50 -11.98 -13.12 -8.47
N ARG A 51 -11.77 -14.24 -7.80
CA ARG A 51 -11.38 -14.21 -6.38
C ARG A 51 -9.99 -13.57 -6.27
N PRO A 52 -9.79 -12.62 -5.36
CA PRO A 52 -8.46 -12.09 -5.07
C PRO A 52 -7.51 -13.21 -4.62
N SER A 53 -6.27 -13.18 -5.10
CA SER A 53 -5.16 -13.94 -4.54
C SER A 53 -4.72 -13.34 -3.20
N GLU A 54 -3.74 -13.96 -2.53
CA GLU A 54 -3.15 -13.36 -1.33
C GLU A 54 -2.50 -12.01 -1.62
N SER A 55 -1.77 -11.89 -2.73
CA SER A 55 -1.11 -10.64 -3.11
C SER A 55 -2.13 -9.54 -3.46
N ASP A 56 -3.21 -9.89 -4.17
CA ASP A 56 -4.30 -8.95 -4.47
C ASP A 56 -5.00 -8.46 -3.21
N LEU A 57 -5.27 -9.37 -2.27
CA LEU A 57 -5.93 -9.01 -1.02
C LEU A 57 -5.08 -8.03 -0.22
N ARG A 58 -3.77 -8.29 -0.13
CA ARG A 58 -2.84 -7.39 0.55
C ARG A 58 -2.78 -6.04 -0.16
N PHE A 59 -2.70 -6.01 -1.49
CA PHE A 59 -2.72 -4.77 -2.27
C PHE A 59 -3.94 -3.91 -1.91
N GLN A 60 -5.13 -4.52 -1.88
CA GLN A 60 -6.37 -3.83 -1.51
C GLN A 60 -6.35 -3.30 -0.08
N LEU A 61 -5.59 -3.92 0.82
CA LEU A 61 -5.47 -3.51 2.22
C LEU A 61 -4.41 -2.42 2.42
N PHE A 62 -3.18 -2.60 1.92
CA PHE A 62 -2.06 -1.70 2.24
C PHE A 62 -1.98 -0.46 1.33
N ALA A 63 -2.45 -0.54 0.08
CA ALA A 63 -2.53 0.64 -0.77
C ALA A 63 -3.37 1.77 -0.14
N PRO A 64 -4.62 1.54 0.32
CA PRO A 64 -5.40 2.60 0.96
C PRO A 64 -4.80 3.06 2.31
N LEU A 65 -4.12 2.19 3.07
CA LEU A 65 -3.38 2.64 4.27
C LEU A 65 -2.29 3.67 3.92
N ALA A 66 -1.58 3.50 2.81
CA ALA A 66 -0.61 4.50 2.34
C ALA A 66 -1.28 5.84 1.92
N TYR A 67 -2.57 5.82 1.57
CA TYR A 67 -3.39 7.03 1.38
C TYR A 67 -3.97 7.59 2.69
N GLY A 68 -3.74 6.94 3.84
CA GLY A 68 -4.28 7.34 5.15
C GLY A 68 -5.70 6.87 5.44
N PHE A 69 -6.22 5.88 4.72
CA PHE A 69 -7.49 5.27 5.09
C PHE A 69 -7.37 4.61 6.46
N THR A 70 -8.36 4.77 7.33
CA THR A 70 -8.31 4.30 8.73
C THR A 70 -9.31 3.18 9.04
N GLY A 71 -10.05 2.71 8.04
CA GLY A 71 -11.05 1.67 8.22
C GLY A 71 -11.23 0.83 6.96
N ILE A 72 -11.45 -0.45 7.19
CA ILE A 72 -11.66 -1.46 6.15
C ILE A 72 -12.88 -2.30 6.52
N ALA A 73 -13.63 -2.73 5.51
CA ALA A 73 -14.67 -3.74 5.64
C ALA A 73 -14.60 -4.70 4.46
N TYR A 74 -15.13 -5.91 4.60
CA TYR A 74 -15.09 -6.90 3.53
C TYR A 74 -16.43 -6.96 2.81
N PHE A 75 -16.40 -6.74 1.49
CA PHE A 75 -17.52 -7.06 0.63
C PHE A 75 -17.12 -8.23 -0.28
N SER A 76 -17.65 -9.44 -0.11
CA SER A 76 -18.54 -9.87 0.98
C SER A 76 -17.90 -10.91 1.89
N TYR A 77 -18.26 -10.82 3.16
CA TYR A 77 -18.04 -11.92 4.11
C TYR A 77 -18.83 -13.16 3.67
N ASP A 78 -20.13 -12.96 3.41
CA ASP A 78 -21.10 -14.00 3.08
C ASP A 78 -21.12 -14.32 1.56
N PRO A 79 -21.88 -15.35 1.12
CA PRO A 79 -21.90 -15.76 -0.26
C PRO A 79 -22.93 -15.02 -1.15
N ALA A 80 -23.36 -13.81 -0.79
CA ALA A 80 -24.45 -13.09 -1.49
C ALA A 80 -24.17 -12.83 -2.99
N LEU A 81 -22.91 -12.69 -3.40
CA LEU A 81 -22.50 -12.42 -4.79
C LEU A 81 -21.69 -13.54 -5.46
N GLY A 82 -21.66 -14.72 -4.83
CA GLY A 82 -20.68 -15.78 -5.08
C GLY A 82 -19.90 -16.08 -3.81
N ALA A 83 -18.93 -16.99 -3.83
CA ALA A 83 -18.22 -17.35 -2.60
C ALA A 83 -17.37 -16.17 -2.10
N GLY A 84 -17.67 -15.74 -0.86
CA GLY A 84 -16.98 -14.65 -0.18
C GLY A 84 -15.81 -15.16 0.67
N LEU A 85 -15.66 -14.61 1.87
CA LEU A 85 -14.82 -15.22 2.91
C LEU A 85 -15.39 -16.58 3.37
N ILE A 86 -16.71 -16.75 3.28
CA ILE A 86 -17.37 -18.06 3.40
C ILE A 86 -18.11 -18.42 2.11
N ASP A 87 -18.28 -19.71 1.84
CA ASP A 87 -19.05 -20.21 0.70
C ASP A 87 -20.55 -20.45 1.02
N GLY A 88 -21.32 -20.85 0.02
CA GLY A 88 -22.75 -21.18 0.16
C GLY A 88 -23.07 -22.31 1.15
N ARG A 89 -22.06 -23.10 1.55
CA ARG A 89 -22.17 -24.17 2.56
C ARG A 89 -21.70 -23.69 3.94
N ARG A 90 -21.36 -22.41 4.09
CA ARG A 90 -20.78 -21.80 5.30
C ARG A 90 -19.39 -22.33 5.65
N SER A 91 -18.69 -22.91 4.68
CA SER A 91 -17.28 -23.29 4.84
C SER A 91 -16.38 -22.09 4.60
N LEU A 92 -15.27 -22.01 5.33
CA LEU A 92 -14.25 -20.99 5.11
C LEU A 92 -13.62 -21.17 3.73
N THR A 93 -13.46 -20.08 2.97
CA THR A 93 -12.70 -20.11 1.72
C THR A 93 -11.21 -19.87 2.00
N PRO A 94 -10.29 -20.18 1.05
CA PRO A 94 -8.88 -19.80 1.20
C PRO A 94 -8.67 -18.31 1.50
N LEU A 95 -9.56 -17.46 0.98
CA LEU A 95 -9.50 -16.01 1.19
C LEU A 95 -9.72 -15.62 2.65
N TYR A 96 -10.54 -16.36 3.40
CA TYR A 96 -10.69 -16.17 4.84
C TYR A 96 -9.35 -16.24 5.56
N HIS A 97 -8.52 -17.25 5.25
CA HIS A 97 -7.23 -17.43 5.90
C HIS A 97 -6.22 -16.35 5.50
N HIS A 98 -6.25 -15.90 4.24
CA HIS A 98 -5.45 -14.74 3.81
C HIS A 98 -5.89 -13.46 4.54
N ALA A 99 -7.20 -13.21 4.64
CA ALA A 99 -7.77 -12.07 5.35
C ALA A 99 -7.41 -12.09 6.83
N THR A 100 -7.54 -13.22 7.53
CA THR A 100 -7.18 -13.33 8.95
C THR A 100 -5.72 -12.95 9.21
N ARG A 101 -4.78 -13.41 8.38
CA ARG A 101 -3.36 -13.06 8.52
C ARG A 101 -3.10 -11.58 8.20
N ALA A 102 -3.66 -11.09 7.10
CA ALA A 102 -3.46 -9.70 6.69
C ALA A 102 -4.12 -8.71 7.67
N ASN A 103 -5.29 -9.04 8.23
CA ASN A 103 -5.98 -8.22 9.23
C ASN A 103 -5.19 -8.08 10.52
N ALA A 104 -4.50 -9.14 10.98
CA ALA A 104 -3.62 -9.03 12.12
C ALA A 104 -2.47 -8.03 11.85
N GLU A 105 -1.90 -8.06 10.64
CA GLU A 105 -0.86 -7.10 10.24
C GLU A 105 -1.40 -5.66 10.12
N VAL A 106 -2.58 -5.49 9.52
CA VAL A 106 -3.24 -4.20 9.39
C VAL A 106 -3.62 -3.63 10.75
N ALA A 107 -4.11 -4.45 11.69
CA ALA A 107 -4.45 -4.01 13.04
C ALA A 107 -3.22 -3.47 13.78
N ASN A 108 -2.06 -4.14 13.65
CA ASN A 108 -0.82 -3.69 14.26
C ASN A 108 -0.37 -2.32 13.74
N VAL A 109 -0.38 -2.11 12.42
CA VAL A 109 0.02 -0.83 11.82
C VAL A 109 -1.03 0.26 12.03
N GLY A 110 -2.31 -0.09 11.96
CA GLY A 110 -3.45 0.81 12.11
C GLY A 110 -3.54 1.49 13.47
N ARG A 111 -3.00 0.85 14.53
CA ARG A 111 -2.88 1.47 15.87
C ARG A 111 -2.10 2.79 15.85
N ALA A 112 -1.05 2.87 15.06
CA ALA A 112 -0.28 4.09 14.87
C ALA A 112 -0.90 5.00 13.81
N LEU A 113 -1.30 4.43 12.66
CA LEU A 113 -1.76 5.21 11.50
C LEU A 113 -2.94 6.16 11.82
N ARG A 114 -3.82 5.80 12.75
CA ARG A 114 -4.94 6.64 13.18
C ARG A 114 -4.53 7.97 13.86
N PHE A 115 -3.28 8.08 14.29
CA PHE A 115 -2.69 9.29 14.89
C PHE A 115 -1.81 10.06 13.91
N LEU A 116 -1.78 9.65 12.64
CA LEU A 116 -0.94 10.25 11.61
C LEU A 116 -1.80 10.97 10.58
N GLU A 117 -1.48 12.23 10.30
CA GLU A 117 -2.07 12.99 9.20
C GLU A 117 -1.37 12.62 7.89
N SER A 118 -2.12 12.20 6.87
CA SER A 118 -1.56 11.94 5.53
C SER A 118 -1.26 13.26 4.83
N THR A 119 0.00 13.52 4.49
CA THR A 119 0.47 14.80 3.94
C THR A 119 0.74 14.75 2.43
N ALA A 120 1.22 13.63 1.90
CA ALA A 120 1.41 13.43 0.47
C ALA A 120 1.35 11.94 0.09
N ILE A 121 1.24 11.65 -1.20
CA ILE A 121 1.43 10.31 -1.78
C ILE A 121 2.32 10.44 -3.01
N ALA A 122 3.18 9.45 -3.27
CA ALA A 122 4.05 9.42 -4.44
C ALA A 122 4.16 8.02 -5.03
N PHE A 123 4.02 7.93 -6.35
CA PHE A 123 4.31 6.71 -7.11
C PHE A 123 5.78 6.68 -7.54
N VAL A 124 6.46 5.60 -7.18
CA VAL A 124 7.77 5.24 -7.67
C VAL A 124 7.55 4.20 -8.76
N LEU A 125 7.63 4.64 -10.00
CA LEU A 125 7.41 3.78 -11.17
C LEU A 125 8.65 2.90 -11.38
N GLY A 126 8.42 1.59 -11.47
CA GLY A 126 9.40 0.62 -11.91
C GLY A 126 9.70 0.74 -13.39
N THR A 127 10.50 -0.20 -13.89
CA THR A 127 10.82 -0.28 -15.32
C THR A 127 10.66 -1.70 -15.82
N HIS A 128 10.33 -1.86 -17.10
CA HIS A 128 10.22 -3.15 -17.77
C HIS A 128 10.87 -3.10 -19.15
N LYS A 129 11.09 -4.27 -19.76
CA LYS A 129 11.50 -4.37 -21.16
C LYS A 129 10.27 -4.41 -22.04
N ALA A 130 10.09 -3.42 -22.90
CA ALA A 130 9.04 -3.40 -23.91
C ALA A 130 9.29 -4.46 -24.99
N ASP A 131 8.30 -4.68 -25.86
CA ASP A 131 8.37 -5.65 -26.98
C ASP A 131 9.57 -5.42 -27.91
N ASP A 132 10.03 -4.18 -28.05
CA ASP A 132 11.20 -3.82 -28.85
C ASP A 132 12.54 -4.02 -28.11
N GLY A 133 12.50 -4.57 -26.89
CA GLY A 133 13.64 -4.85 -26.03
C GLY A 133 14.16 -3.66 -25.23
N LYS A 134 13.60 -2.45 -25.41
CA LYS A 134 14.04 -1.27 -24.66
C LYS A 134 13.49 -1.28 -23.24
N VAL A 135 14.31 -0.78 -22.30
CA VAL A 135 13.86 -0.56 -20.93
C VAL A 135 13.08 0.76 -20.88
N VAL A 136 11.83 0.69 -20.44
CA VAL A 136 10.91 1.83 -20.30
C VAL A 136 10.35 1.90 -18.89
N SER A 137 9.86 3.07 -18.48
CA SER A 137 9.11 3.22 -17.23
C SER A 137 7.76 2.51 -17.32
N ASN A 138 7.31 1.96 -16.20
CA ASN A 138 5.92 1.54 -16.06
C ASN A 138 4.97 2.74 -16.25
N GLU A 139 3.75 2.46 -16.70
CA GLU A 139 2.72 3.48 -16.93
C GLU A 139 2.24 4.06 -15.59
N MET A 140 2.18 5.38 -15.49
CA MET A 140 1.56 6.03 -14.34
C MET A 140 0.04 5.75 -14.35
N PRO A 141 -0.56 5.34 -13.22
CA PRO A 141 -2.02 5.20 -13.15
C PRO A 141 -2.71 6.55 -13.40
N PRO A 142 -3.97 6.56 -13.87
CA PRO A 142 -4.77 7.78 -13.92
C PRO A 142 -4.86 8.47 -12.55
N MET A 143 -4.63 9.78 -12.53
CA MET A 143 -4.66 10.61 -11.33
C MET A 143 -5.40 11.92 -11.61
N PRO A 144 -6.12 12.47 -10.61
CA PRO A 144 -6.84 13.72 -10.80
C PRO A 144 -5.86 14.91 -10.96
N PRO A 145 -6.08 15.84 -11.90
CA PRO A 145 -5.26 17.05 -11.99
C PRO A 145 -5.66 18.11 -10.95
N PRO A 146 -4.75 19.02 -10.57
CA PRO A 146 -3.31 18.99 -10.87
C PRO A 146 -2.54 18.03 -9.93
N GLY A 147 -1.33 17.63 -10.36
CA GLY A 147 -0.35 16.89 -9.54
C GLY A 147 0.29 17.74 -8.43
N PRO A 148 1.35 17.26 -7.76
CA PRO A 148 2.28 16.18 -8.17
C PRO A 148 1.85 14.76 -7.76
N TRP A 149 2.28 13.73 -8.51
CA TRP A 149 1.94 12.32 -8.20
C TRP A 149 3.11 11.34 -8.29
N THR A 150 4.09 11.59 -9.16
CA THR A 150 5.29 10.73 -9.24
C THR A 150 6.31 11.13 -8.17
N TRP A 151 7.20 10.21 -7.79
CA TRP A 151 8.29 10.51 -6.87
C TRP A 151 9.16 11.69 -7.34
N GLN A 152 9.43 11.80 -8.65
CA GLN A 152 10.24 12.89 -9.20
C GLN A 152 9.57 14.26 -9.03
N GLU A 153 8.24 14.32 -9.16
CA GLU A 153 7.48 15.55 -8.94
C GLU A 153 7.34 15.85 -7.45
N VAL A 154 6.97 14.86 -6.64
CA VAL A 154 6.69 15.02 -5.21
C VAL A 154 7.97 15.40 -4.46
N LYS A 155 9.11 14.78 -4.72
CA LYS A 155 10.39 15.13 -4.05
C LYS A 155 10.84 16.57 -4.33
N GLY A 156 10.36 17.18 -5.42
CA GLY A 156 10.68 18.56 -5.77
C GLY A 156 9.89 19.60 -4.98
N VAL A 157 8.74 19.23 -4.40
CA VAL A 157 7.83 20.19 -3.73
C VAL A 157 7.44 19.79 -2.30
N HIS A 158 7.49 18.50 -1.96
CA HIS A 158 7.17 18.00 -0.63
C HIS A 158 8.42 17.96 0.25
N LYS A 159 8.33 18.54 1.45
CA LYS A 159 9.43 18.55 2.42
C LYS A 159 9.49 17.20 3.13
N THR A 160 10.42 16.36 2.69
CA THR A 160 10.71 15.04 3.26
C THR A 160 12.22 14.83 3.45
N ALA A 161 12.59 14.01 4.43
CA ALA A 161 13.95 13.49 4.56
C ALA A 161 14.30 12.45 3.47
N LEU A 162 13.32 11.76 2.89
CA LEU A 162 13.57 10.78 1.83
C LEU A 162 14.18 11.46 0.59
N ARG A 163 15.29 10.92 0.07
CA ARG A 163 16.04 11.50 -1.07
C ARG A 163 15.91 10.70 -2.34
N ASP A 164 15.80 9.39 -2.22
CA ASP A 164 15.49 8.53 -3.35
C ASP A 164 14.76 7.25 -2.93
N VAL A 165 14.08 6.65 -3.90
CA VAL A 165 13.44 5.33 -3.76
C VAL A 165 13.73 4.54 -5.01
N GLN A 166 14.38 3.38 -4.84
CA GLN A 166 14.79 2.53 -5.95
C GLN A 166 14.21 1.14 -5.81
N ILE A 167 13.66 0.63 -6.91
CA ILE A 167 13.10 -0.72 -7.01
C ILE A 167 14.16 -1.63 -7.62
N ALA A 168 14.54 -2.69 -6.92
CA ALA A 168 15.69 -3.51 -7.31
C ALA A 168 15.46 -4.39 -8.55
N THR A 169 14.20 -4.71 -8.88
CA THR A 169 13.89 -5.69 -9.92
C THR A 169 12.95 -5.11 -10.96
N GLN A 170 13.36 -5.18 -12.22
CA GLN A 170 12.54 -4.79 -13.37
C GLN A 170 11.33 -5.72 -13.52
N GLY A 171 10.24 -5.18 -14.03
CA GLY A 171 9.02 -5.89 -14.41
C GLY A 171 7.84 -4.95 -14.53
N GLU A 172 6.88 -5.34 -15.35
CA GLU A 172 5.61 -4.63 -15.50
C GLU A 172 4.89 -4.57 -14.16
N GLU A 173 4.25 -3.42 -13.88
CA GLU A 173 3.46 -3.15 -12.66
C GLU A 173 4.25 -3.30 -11.34
N ARG A 174 5.58 -3.46 -11.41
CA ARG A 174 6.47 -3.50 -10.25
C ARG A 174 6.79 -2.11 -9.75
N ASP A 175 5.74 -1.48 -9.24
CA ASP A 175 5.77 -0.12 -8.72
C ASP A 175 5.74 -0.13 -7.19
N VAL A 176 6.07 1.03 -6.62
CA VAL A 176 5.97 1.28 -5.18
C VAL A 176 5.15 2.55 -4.96
N LEU A 177 4.27 2.52 -3.96
CA LEU A 177 3.55 3.69 -3.46
C LEU A 177 4.17 4.12 -2.13
N VAL A 178 4.48 5.40 -2.02
CA VAL A 178 4.93 6.01 -0.77
C VAL A 178 3.84 6.94 -0.26
N GLY A 179 3.28 6.62 0.91
CA GLY A 179 2.45 7.54 1.68
C GLY A 179 3.32 8.34 2.65
N PHE A 180 3.13 9.65 2.73
CA PHE A 180 3.84 10.53 3.67
C PHE A 180 2.89 10.97 4.76
N PHE A 181 3.37 10.98 6.00
CA PHE A 181 2.57 11.33 7.16
C PHE A 181 3.33 12.14 8.20
N ARG A 182 2.57 12.81 9.06
CA ARG A 182 3.08 13.48 10.26
C ARG A 182 2.22 13.18 11.47
N ASP A 183 2.83 13.13 12.65
CA ASP A 183 2.08 13.15 13.90
C ASP A 183 1.93 14.56 14.47
N ASP A 184 1.24 14.68 15.61
CA ASP A 184 1.00 15.93 16.32
C ASP A 184 2.28 16.63 16.84
N HIS A 185 3.40 15.90 16.90
CA HIS A 185 4.72 16.43 17.26
C HIS A 185 5.51 16.91 16.04
N GLY A 186 4.98 16.69 14.83
CA GLY A 186 5.62 17.03 13.57
C GLY A 186 6.66 16.00 13.12
N ASP A 187 6.74 14.84 13.76
CA ASP A 187 7.65 13.77 13.34
C ASP A 187 7.19 13.21 11.99
N GLU A 188 8.17 12.88 11.15
CA GLU A 188 7.92 12.42 9.79
C GLU A 188 7.81 10.88 9.73
N TYR A 189 6.78 10.40 9.05
CA TYR A 189 6.57 8.98 8.78
C TYR A 189 6.35 8.75 7.29
N ILE A 190 6.78 7.59 6.80
CA ILE A 190 6.48 7.11 5.46
C ILE A 190 5.93 5.69 5.51
N MET A 191 4.97 5.40 4.65
CA MET A 191 4.52 4.04 4.39
C MET A 191 4.95 3.63 2.99
N VAL A 192 5.87 2.68 2.88
CA VAL A 192 6.39 2.19 1.60
C VAL A 192 5.67 0.90 1.25
N THR A 193 4.87 0.93 0.18
CA THR A 193 3.97 -0.15 -0.20
C THR A 193 4.35 -0.72 -1.55
N ASN A 194 4.60 -2.02 -1.60
CA ASN A 194 4.80 -2.77 -2.83
C ASN A 194 3.46 -2.90 -3.57
N LEU A 195 3.37 -2.31 -4.77
CA LEU A 195 2.16 -2.39 -5.59
C LEU A 195 2.09 -3.63 -6.48
N TRP A 196 3.15 -4.45 -6.53
CA TRP A 196 3.11 -5.67 -7.32
C TRP A 196 2.23 -6.72 -6.66
N HIS A 197 1.21 -7.15 -7.39
CA HIS A 197 0.30 -8.23 -7.07
C HIS A 197 -0.12 -8.90 -8.37
N GLU A 198 -0.61 -10.13 -8.30
CA GLU A 198 -1.09 -10.83 -9.49
C GLU A 198 -2.09 -11.92 -9.13
N LYS A 199 -2.89 -12.30 -10.13
CA LYS A 199 -3.75 -13.47 -10.12
C LYS A 199 -2.97 -14.71 -9.70
N ASP A 200 -3.57 -15.45 -8.77
CA ASP A 200 -3.06 -16.72 -8.24
C ASP A 200 -1.66 -16.66 -7.59
N MET A 201 -1.12 -15.46 -7.31
CA MET A 201 0.18 -15.30 -6.67
C MET A 201 0.10 -15.05 -5.16
N SER A 202 1.00 -15.70 -4.43
CA SER A 202 1.22 -15.43 -3.00
C SER A 202 1.94 -14.09 -2.80
N ALA A 203 1.81 -13.51 -1.61
CA ALA A 203 2.56 -12.29 -1.27
C ALA A 203 4.08 -12.53 -1.31
N ALA A 204 4.53 -13.73 -0.91
CA ALA A 204 5.94 -14.08 -0.92
C ALA A 204 6.52 -14.13 -2.35
N SER A 205 5.76 -14.69 -3.29
CA SER A 205 6.15 -14.77 -4.71
C SER A 205 6.25 -13.41 -5.39
N CYS A 206 5.50 -12.42 -4.90
CA CYS A 206 5.50 -11.04 -5.39
C CYS A 206 6.43 -10.11 -4.59
N THR A 207 7.44 -10.65 -3.89
CA THR A 207 8.33 -9.82 -3.05
C THR A 207 9.20 -8.89 -3.90
N GLN A 208 9.23 -7.61 -3.52
CA GLN A 208 10.14 -6.62 -4.07
C GLN A 208 11.17 -6.17 -3.03
N LYS A 209 12.40 -5.89 -3.48
CA LYS A 209 13.40 -5.18 -2.68
C LYS A 209 13.39 -3.72 -3.06
N VAL A 210 13.34 -2.86 -2.06
CA VAL A 210 13.32 -1.40 -2.23
C VAL A 210 14.47 -0.80 -1.44
N THR A 211 15.23 0.10 -2.06
CA THR A 211 16.25 0.89 -1.40
C THR A 211 15.71 2.31 -1.19
N LEU A 212 15.74 2.77 0.06
CA LEU A 212 15.39 4.12 0.45
C LEU A 212 16.67 4.87 0.77
N THR A 213 16.90 6.01 0.12
CA THR A 213 18.08 6.84 0.34
C THR A 213 17.71 8.04 1.19
N PHE A 214 18.54 8.34 2.19
CA PHE A 214 18.39 9.42 3.15
C PHE A 214 19.66 10.27 3.22
N PRO A 215 19.57 11.49 3.78
CA PRO A 215 20.73 12.31 4.10
C PRO A 215 21.68 11.60 5.05
N ALA A 216 22.95 12.01 5.04
CA ALA A 216 23.98 11.42 5.89
C ALA A 216 23.64 11.53 7.39
N GLU A 217 22.81 12.49 7.79
CA GLU A 217 22.41 12.71 9.19
C GLU A 217 21.40 11.66 9.68
N VAL A 218 20.63 11.04 8.78
CA VAL A 218 19.67 9.98 9.13
C VAL A 218 20.42 8.67 9.28
N LYS A 219 20.74 8.30 10.53
CA LYS A 219 21.45 7.05 10.85
C LYS A 219 20.52 5.88 11.16
N ARG A 220 19.28 6.18 11.55
CA ARG A 220 18.27 5.20 11.94
C ARG A 220 16.89 5.59 11.43
N VAL A 221 16.09 4.58 11.14
CA VAL A 221 14.66 4.67 10.82
C VAL A 221 13.97 3.61 11.66
N THR A 222 12.84 3.95 12.29
CA THR A 222 12.11 2.99 13.12
C THR A 222 10.94 2.42 12.33
N ARG A 223 10.89 1.10 12.15
CA ARG A 223 9.75 0.41 11.55
C ARG A 223 8.75 0.00 12.62
N LEU A 224 7.46 0.23 12.38
CA LEU A 224 6.43 -0.49 13.13
C LEU A 224 6.24 -1.86 12.50
N SER A 225 6.67 -2.89 13.20
CA SER A 225 6.57 -4.26 12.70
C SER A 225 5.11 -4.67 12.57
N ARG A 226 4.62 -4.78 11.34
CA ARG A 226 3.26 -5.28 11.10
C ARG A 226 3.04 -6.70 11.66
N LYS A 227 4.10 -7.49 11.84
CA LYS A 227 3.99 -8.85 12.38
C LYS A 227 3.79 -8.89 13.89
N THR A 228 4.50 -8.03 14.63
CA THR A 228 4.52 -8.07 16.10
C THR A 228 3.80 -6.90 16.77
N GLY A 229 3.56 -5.81 16.03
CA GLY A 229 3.06 -4.55 16.57
C GLY A 229 4.09 -3.74 17.35
N SER A 230 5.37 -4.15 17.33
CA SER A 230 6.46 -3.48 18.05
C SER A 230 7.33 -2.63 17.13
N ALA A 231 7.95 -1.60 17.70
CA ALA A 231 8.98 -0.81 17.03
C ALA A 231 10.26 -1.64 16.79
N GLU A 232 10.83 -1.53 15.59
CA GLU A 232 12.08 -2.16 15.18
C GLU A 232 13.00 -1.08 14.60
N GLU A 233 14.16 -0.83 15.23
CA GLU A 233 15.15 0.09 14.68
C GLU A 233 15.88 -0.54 13.49
N LEU A 234 15.90 0.20 12.37
CA LEU A 234 16.63 -0.15 11.16
C LEU A 234 17.81 0.80 10.99
N VAL A 235 18.98 0.24 10.69
CA VAL A 235 20.21 1.00 10.48
C VAL A 235 20.30 1.45 9.03
N VAL A 236 20.49 2.75 8.82
CA VAL A 236 20.80 3.33 7.52
C VAL A 236 22.31 3.26 7.29
N ARG A 237 22.74 2.57 6.23
CA ARG A 237 24.16 2.35 5.90
C ARG A 237 24.51 3.15 4.66
N ASP A 238 25.50 4.02 4.78
CA ASP A 238 25.97 4.88 3.67
C ASP A 238 24.84 5.71 3.03
N GLY A 239 23.84 6.10 3.83
CA GLY A 239 22.65 6.82 3.38
C GLY A 239 21.51 5.92 2.93
N ASP A 240 21.73 4.62 2.77
CA ASP A 240 20.74 3.70 2.22
C ASP A 240 20.15 2.75 3.28
N LEU A 241 18.85 2.50 3.12
CA LEU A 241 18.10 1.47 3.83
C LEU A 241 17.43 0.55 2.82
N GLN A 242 17.81 -0.73 2.83
CA GLN A 242 17.15 -1.74 2.01
C GLN A 242 16.06 -2.46 2.81
N ILE A 243 14.86 -2.55 2.24
CA ILE A 243 13.74 -3.31 2.79
C ILE A 243 13.21 -4.32 1.76
N SER A 244 12.63 -5.41 2.26
CA SER A 244 11.96 -6.42 1.43
C SER A 244 10.46 -6.41 1.74
N LEU A 245 9.65 -6.12 0.73
CA LEU A 245 8.21 -5.94 0.84
C LEU A 245 7.50 -7.07 0.09
N PRO A 246 6.72 -7.94 0.78
CA PRO A 246 5.85 -8.89 0.11
C PRO A 246 4.86 -8.20 -0.83
N GLY A 247 4.35 -8.92 -1.82
CA GLY A 247 3.35 -8.41 -2.77
C GLY A 247 2.16 -7.76 -2.10
N GLY A 248 1.77 -6.60 -2.62
CA GLY A 248 0.65 -5.81 -2.09
C GLY A 248 0.83 -5.33 -0.64
N THR A 249 2.01 -5.43 -0.03
CA THR A 249 2.21 -5.15 1.41
C THR A 249 3.04 -3.89 1.61
N GLY A 250 2.78 -3.16 2.70
CA GLY A 250 3.54 -1.98 3.09
C GLY A 250 4.15 -2.07 4.49
N ASP A 251 5.28 -1.38 4.67
CA ASP A 251 5.92 -1.13 5.97
C ASP A 251 5.74 0.35 6.34
N LEU A 252 5.30 0.62 7.57
CA LEU A 252 5.24 1.97 8.15
C LEU A 252 6.54 2.27 8.88
N LEU A 253 7.17 3.39 8.53
CA LEU A 253 8.48 3.82 9.01
C LEU A 253 8.38 5.23 9.59
N LYS A 254 8.97 5.43 10.77
CA LYS A 254 9.26 6.74 11.35
C LYS A 254 10.69 7.14 10.97
N ILE A 255 10.87 8.34 10.44
CA ILE A 255 12.22 8.86 10.14
C ILE A 255 12.90 9.22 11.47
N GLY A 256 14.08 8.65 11.72
CA GLY A 256 14.77 8.77 13.00
C GLY A 256 14.45 7.64 13.98
N ALA A 257 15.03 7.75 15.17
CA ALA A 257 14.77 6.86 16.30
C ALA A 257 13.59 7.40 17.11
N GLY A 258 12.71 6.52 17.58
CA GLY A 258 11.62 6.90 18.48
C GLY A 258 10.52 5.87 18.56
N GLU A 259 9.64 6.06 19.54
CA GLU A 259 8.48 5.19 19.71
C GLU A 259 7.33 5.60 18.78
N PHE A 260 6.46 4.62 18.50
CA PHE A 260 5.17 4.86 17.86
C PHE A 260 4.14 5.12 18.95
N ARG A 261 3.28 6.13 18.73
CA ARG A 261 2.06 6.27 19.51
C ARG A 261 1.08 5.17 19.11
N LEU A 262 0.67 4.33 20.06
CA LEU A 262 -0.21 3.18 19.81
C LEU A 262 -1.57 3.28 20.51
N GLU A 263 -1.71 4.20 21.47
CA GLU A 263 -2.90 4.43 22.33
C GLU A 263 -3.15 5.92 22.55
#